data_AF-A0A6C0CNM5-F1
#
_entry.id   AF-A0A6C0CNM5-F1
#
_cell.length_a   1.000
_cell.length_b   1.000
_cell.length_c   1.000
_cell.angle_alpha   90.00
_cell.angle_beta   90.00
_cell.angle_gamma   90.00
#
_symmetry.space_group_name_H-M   'P 1'
#
loop_
_entity.id
_entity.type
_entity.pdbx_description
1 polymer ?
#
loop_
_entity_poly.entity_id
_entity_poly.type
_entity_poly.pdbx_seq_one_letter_code
_entity_poly.pdbx_strand_id
1 'polypeptide(L)'
;MAILGGVSSIVSYKYVNIKAASMIFYFTLMQIIHYYGYTVIDKCDNKLNQTLSRLNYLHISFQGPIYLLGFWGLFEKFKVVTPDQLNYFKILVPMALITSVLMALQMFELHDPVMNRTSKLHDKMSSECELCGKTCSLSGKKHIRFTLPLRQGPEYYTPGIYGHFIFFFLPFLFFNNTTRLINLFVLASAFLPGIIYQTDGAEVATTWCGISIVQLILVYFYIFMNYK
;
A
#
# COMPACT_ATOMS: atom_id res chain seq x y z
N MET A 1 3.70 4.04 16.54
CA MET A 1 4.06 3.83 15.12
C MET A 1 4.40 5.12 14.38
N ALA A 2 3.52 6.14 14.36
CA ALA A 2 3.79 7.39 13.63
C ALA A 2 5.09 8.10 14.05
N ILE A 3 5.38 8.19 15.36
CA ILE A 3 6.63 8.79 15.87
C ILE A 3 7.86 8.02 15.36
N LEU A 4 7.84 6.69 15.48
CA LEU A 4 8.91 5.82 14.99
C LEU A 4 9.14 6.03 13.49
N GLY A 5 8.06 6.00 12.70
CA GLY A 5 8.11 6.25 11.26
C GLY A 5 8.69 7.63 10.92
N GLY A 6 8.25 8.69 11.60
CA GLY A 6 8.75 10.04 11.39
C GLY A 6 10.25 10.18 11.70
N VAL A 7 10.70 9.63 12.83
CA VAL A 7 12.14 9.58 13.17
C VAL A 7 12.92 8.80 12.12
N SER A 8 12.44 7.62 11.73
CA SER A 8 13.07 6.80 10.70
C SER A 8 13.12 7.49 9.33
N SER A 9 12.10 8.27 8.95
CA SER A 9 12.13 9.08 7.73
C SER A 9 13.24 10.13 7.76
N ILE A 10 13.41 10.84 8.89
CA ILE A 10 14.46 11.85 9.07
C ILE A 10 15.85 11.20 9.00
N VAL A 11 16.03 10.07 9.67
CA VAL A 11 17.29 9.30 9.63
C VAL A 11 17.58 8.85 8.19
N SER A 12 16.61 8.26 7.51
CA SER A 12 16.78 7.81 6.11
C SER A 12 17.08 8.96 5.15
N TYR A 13 16.49 10.14 5.37
CA TYR A 13 16.80 11.32 4.57
C TYR A 13 18.25 11.75 4.73
N LYS A 14 18.76 11.75 5.97
CA LYS A 14 20.12 12.19 6.29
C LYS A 14 21.19 11.19 5.86
N TYR A 15 20.95 9.89 6.02
CA TYR A 15 21.99 8.85 5.84
C TYR A 15 21.87 8.05 4.54
N VAL A 16 20.69 8.00 3.90
CA VAL A 16 20.45 7.21 2.68
C VAL A 16 20.21 8.13 1.49
N ASN A 17 19.00 8.67 1.34
CA ASN A 17 18.58 9.69 0.37
C ASN A 17 17.09 10.03 0.52
N ILE A 18 16.63 11.05 -0.22
CA ILE A 18 15.22 11.47 -0.23
C ILE A 18 14.27 10.38 -0.72
N LYS A 19 14.63 9.60 -1.76
CA LYS A 19 13.74 8.57 -2.32
C LYS A 19 13.40 7.52 -1.26
N ALA A 20 14.42 7.02 -0.57
CA ALA A 20 14.33 6.09 0.55
C ALA A 20 13.48 6.66 1.71
N ALA A 21 13.72 7.92 2.08
CA ALA A 21 12.97 8.60 3.13
C ALA A 21 11.48 8.77 2.79
N SER A 22 11.15 9.10 1.54
CA SER A 22 9.78 9.28 1.05
C SER A 22 8.93 8.04 1.27
N MET A 23 9.50 6.84 1.10
CA MET A 23 8.78 5.59 1.37
C MET A 23 8.36 5.47 2.83
N ILE A 24 9.29 5.60 3.78
CA ILE A 24 8.96 5.49 5.22
C ILE A 24 8.00 6.61 5.63
N PHE A 25 8.18 7.81 5.07
CA PHE A 25 7.30 8.95 5.36
C PHE A 25 5.87 8.67 4.88
N TYR A 26 5.72 8.08 3.70
CA TYR A 26 4.42 7.70 3.17
C TYR A 26 3.71 6.70 4.10
N PHE A 27 4.35 5.61 4.51
CA PHE A 27 3.76 4.69 5.50
C PHE A 27 3.44 5.36 6.84
N THR A 28 4.20 6.39 7.23
CA THR A 28 3.92 7.18 8.42
C THR A 28 2.63 7.98 8.28
N LEU A 29 2.34 8.54 7.09
CA LEU A 29 1.08 9.23 6.81
C LEU A 29 -0.13 8.32 7.03
N MET A 30 -0.05 7.04 6.66
CA MET A 30 -1.13 6.08 6.94
C MET A 30 -1.46 5.99 8.43
N GLN A 31 -0.43 5.98 9.28
CA GLN A 31 -0.63 5.92 10.73
C GLN A 31 -1.31 7.18 11.27
N ILE A 32 -1.05 8.33 10.66
CA ILE A 32 -1.74 9.59 11.00
C ILE A 32 -3.20 9.50 10.57
N ILE A 33 -3.49 9.02 9.36
CA ILE A 33 -4.88 8.81 8.88
C ILE A 33 -5.62 7.85 9.82
N HIS A 34 -5.00 6.73 10.21
CA HIS A 34 -5.59 5.78 11.15
C HIS A 34 -5.82 6.39 12.54
N TYR A 35 -4.87 7.16 13.07
CA TYR A 35 -5.01 7.84 14.36
C TYR A 35 -6.25 8.74 14.39
N TYR A 36 -6.44 9.58 13.36
CA TYR A 36 -7.66 10.37 13.24
C TYR A 36 -8.88 9.50 12.96
N GLY A 37 -8.73 8.41 12.22
CA GLY A 37 -9.78 7.42 11.97
C GLY A 37 -10.40 6.86 13.25
N TYR A 38 -9.58 6.57 14.26
CA TYR A 38 -10.05 6.10 15.57
C TYR A 38 -10.93 7.11 16.31
N THR A 39 -10.75 8.42 16.10
CA THR A 39 -11.56 9.45 16.77
C THR A 39 -13.01 9.51 16.27
N VAL A 40 -13.24 9.00 15.05
CA VAL A 40 -14.54 9.00 14.38
C VAL A 40 -14.98 7.62 13.93
N ILE A 41 -14.36 6.56 14.47
CA ILE A 41 -14.66 5.17 14.10
C ILE A 41 -16.14 4.84 14.34
N ASP A 42 -16.71 4.01 13.47
CA ASP A 42 -18.13 3.58 13.47
C ASP A 42 -19.17 4.71 13.28
N LYS A 43 -18.75 5.97 13.20
CA LYS A 43 -19.63 7.13 12.93
C LYS A 43 -19.74 7.36 11.41
N CYS A 44 -20.42 6.47 10.70
CA CYS A 44 -20.46 6.49 9.22
C CYS A 44 -21.14 7.73 8.62
N ASP A 45 -22.03 8.39 9.35
CA ASP A 45 -22.66 9.65 8.91
C ASP A 45 -21.72 10.87 9.08
N ASN A 46 -20.59 10.71 9.76
CA ASN A 46 -19.62 11.77 9.96
C ASN A 46 -18.80 11.99 8.68
N LYS A 47 -18.82 13.23 8.15
CA LYS A 47 -18.01 13.63 6.99
C LYS A 47 -16.52 13.38 7.19
N LEU A 48 -16.00 13.53 8.42
CA LEU A 48 -14.60 13.25 8.72
C LEU A 48 -14.28 11.75 8.55
N ASN A 49 -15.16 10.86 9.03
CA ASN A 49 -15.00 9.41 8.85
C ASN A 49 -15.00 9.04 7.35
N GLN A 50 -15.94 9.59 6.58
CA GLN A 50 -16.03 9.35 5.15
C GLN A 50 -14.79 9.83 4.39
N THR A 51 -14.28 11.02 4.72
CA THR A 51 -13.04 11.56 4.15
C THR A 51 -11.84 10.70 4.50
N LEU A 52 -11.68 10.31 5.76
CA LEU A 52 -10.57 9.45 6.20
C LEU A 52 -10.61 8.07 5.53
N SER A 53 -11.80 7.52 5.32
CA SER A 53 -11.98 6.26 4.57
C SER A 53 -11.48 6.40 3.13
N ARG A 54 -11.87 7.47 2.41
CA ARG A 54 -11.36 7.78 1.06
C ARG A 54 -9.85 8.00 1.04
N LEU A 55 -9.32 8.69 2.04
CA LEU A 55 -7.88 8.89 2.18
C LEU A 55 -7.13 7.57 2.42
N ASN A 56 -7.68 6.63 3.21
CA ASN A 56 -7.11 5.30 3.36
C ASN A 56 -7.03 4.56 2.02
N TYR A 57 -8.12 4.56 1.26
CA TYR A 57 -8.13 3.90 -0.05
C TYR A 57 -7.12 4.52 -1.02
N LEU A 58 -7.14 5.86 -1.16
CA LEU A 58 -6.16 6.60 -1.98
C LEU A 58 -4.72 6.31 -1.53
N HIS A 59 -4.48 6.26 -0.22
CA HIS A 59 -3.17 5.96 0.32
C HIS A 59 -2.67 4.59 -0.16
N ILE A 60 -3.52 3.56 -0.06
CA ILE A 60 -3.20 2.21 -0.52
C ILE A 60 -2.99 2.17 -2.04
N SER A 61 -3.83 2.85 -2.81
CA SER A 61 -3.69 2.92 -4.27
C SER A 61 -2.30 3.42 -4.68
N PHE A 62 -1.80 4.50 -4.05
CA PHE A 62 -0.52 5.13 -4.38
C PHE A 62 0.70 4.58 -3.61
N GLN A 63 0.51 3.56 -2.77
CA GLN A 63 1.61 2.97 -2.00
C GLN A 63 2.66 2.30 -2.90
N GLY A 64 2.22 1.66 -4.01
CA GLY A 64 3.09 0.93 -4.94
C GLY A 64 4.22 1.77 -5.57
N PRO A 65 3.92 2.89 -6.26
CA PRO A 65 4.96 3.72 -6.86
C PRO A 65 5.91 4.31 -5.81
N ILE A 66 5.41 4.71 -4.64
CA ILE A 66 6.23 5.28 -3.57
C ILE A 66 7.14 4.21 -2.93
N TYR A 67 6.65 2.98 -2.79
CA TYR A 67 7.43 1.84 -2.32
C TYR A 67 8.57 1.50 -3.28
N LEU A 68 8.26 1.39 -4.58
CA LEU A 68 9.28 1.15 -5.61
C LEU A 68 10.30 2.29 -5.69
N LEU A 69 9.87 3.54 -5.57
CA LEU A 69 10.77 4.69 -5.53
C LEU A 69 11.72 4.63 -4.31
N GLY A 70 11.20 4.22 -3.15
CA GLY A 70 12.00 4.01 -1.94
C GLY A 70 13.07 2.94 -2.11
N PHE A 71 12.69 1.79 -2.65
CA PHE A 71 13.63 0.70 -2.93
C PHE A 71 14.64 1.05 -4.01
N TRP A 72 14.24 1.82 -5.04
CA TRP A 72 15.20 2.38 -6.00
C TRP A 72 16.27 3.19 -5.28
N GLY A 73 15.89 4.15 -4.43
CA GLY A 73 16.85 4.94 -3.66
C GLY A 73 17.75 4.09 -2.76
N LEU A 74 17.18 3.09 -2.09
CA LEU A 74 17.91 2.21 -1.21
C LEU A 74 18.96 1.38 -1.97
N PHE A 75 18.55 0.78 -3.09
CA PHE A 75 19.43 -0.05 -3.90
C PHE A 75 20.49 0.76 -4.66
N GLU A 76 20.16 1.99 -5.07
CA GLU A 76 21.11 2.94 -5.64
C GLU A 76 22.22 3.30 -4.64
N LYS A 77 21.87 3.56 -3.38
CA LYS A 77 22.81 3.94 -2.32
C LYS A 77 23.75 2.80 -1.94
N PHE A 78 23.21 1.61 -1.71
CA PHE A 78 23.96 0.46 -1.18
C PHE A 78 24.40 -0.54 -2.26
N LYS A 79 24.15 -0.25 -3.54
CA LYS A 79 24.52 -1.10 -4.68
C LYS A 79 24.07 -2.56 -4.53
N VAL A 80 22.86 -2.75 -3.97
CA VAL A 80 22.30 -4.08 -3.66
C VAL A 80 22.01 -4.89 -4.94
N VAL A 81 21.70 -4.19 -6.04
CA VAL A 81 21.32 -4.75 -7.34
C VAL A 81 22.26 -4.26 -8.43
N THR A 82 22.29 -4.93 -9.57
CA THR A 82 23.14 -4.51 -10.70
C THR A 82 22.62 -3.21 -11.34
N PRO A 83 23.46 -2.44 -12.05
CA PRO A 83 23.02 -1.24 -12.76
C PRO A 83 21.87 -1.49 -13.75
N ASP A 84 21.89 -2.63 -14.42
CA ASP A 84 20.82 -3.05 -15.34
C ASP A 84 19.51 -3.29 -14.60
N GLN A 85 19.58 -3.92 -13.42
CA GLN A 85 18.41 -4.12 -12.57
C GLN A 85 17.85 -2.78 -12.07
N LEU A 86 18.73 -1.84 -11.74
CA LEU A 86 18.34 -0.49 -11.31
C LEU A 86 17.60 0.27 -12.43
N ASN A 87 17.97 0.05 -13.69
CA ASN A 87 17.31 0.68 -14.83
C ASN A 87 15.85 0.24 -14.99
N TYR A 88 15.45 -0.96 -14.54
CA TYR A 88 14.04 -1.37 -14.60
C TYR A 88 13.12 -0.50 -13.76
N PHE A 89 13.60 0.14 -12.68
CA PHE A 89 12.77 1.06 -11.90
C PHE A 89 12.23 2.24 -12.71
N LYS A 90 12.94 2.65 -13.78
CA LYS A 90 12.47 3.69 -14.71
C LYS A 90 11.19 3.29 -15.45
N ILE A 91 10.92 1.99 -15.56
CA ILE A 91 9.71 1.44 -16.18
C ILE A 91 8.69 1.06 -15.09
N LEU A 92 9.14 0.38 -14.03
CA LEU A 92 8.29 -0.14 -12.97
C LEU A 92 7.57 0.98 -12.20
N VAL A 93 8.24 2.10 -11.89
CA VAL A 93 7.64 3.20 -11.12
C VAL A 93 6.51 3.87 -11.92
N PRO A 94 6.69 4.27 -13.21
CA PRO A 94 5.57 4.77 -14.03
C PRO A 94 4.43 3.77 -14.20
N MET A 95 4.73 2.48 -14.40
CA MET A 95 3.69 1.45 -14.49
C MET A 95 2.89 1.36 -13.20
N ALA A 96 3.56 1.34 -12.04
CA ALA A 96 2.90 1.35 -10.74
C ALA A 96 2.06 2.62 -10.54
N LEU A 97 2.53 3.78 -11.00
CA LEU A 97 1.77 5.03 -10.93
C LEU A 97 0.51 4.97 -11.79
N ILE A 98 0.59 4.45 -13.02
CA ILE A 98 -0.58 4.24 -13.89
C ILE A 98 -1.57 3.31 -13.19
N THR A 99 -1.10 2.17 -12.65
CA THR A 99 -1.94 1.25 -11.89
C THR A 99 -2.56 1.92 -10.66
N SER A 100 -1.84 2.76 -9.92
CA SER A 100 -2.36 3.52 -8.78
C SER A 100 -3.49 4.46 -9.17
N VAL A 101 -3.34 5.17 -10.30
CA VAL A 101 -4.40 6.05 -10.83
C VAL A 101 -5.61 5.22 -11.24
N LEU A 102 -5.41 4.13 -11.97
CA LEU A 102 -6.51 3.25 -12.40
C LEU A 102 -7.23 2.60 -11.20
N MET A 103 -6.50 2.23 -10.14
CA MET A 103 -7.10 1.77 -8.89
C MET A 103 -7.91 2.89 -8.23
N ALA A 104 -7.36 4.09 -8.10
CA ALA A 104 -8.07 5.23 -7.51
C ALA A 104 -9.37 5.58 -8.27
N LEU A 105 -9.38 5.37 -9.59
CA LEU A 105 -10.57 5.58 -10.43
C LEU A 105 -11.73 4.61 -10.13
N GLN A 106 -11.50 3.52 -9.39
CA GLN A 106 -12.58 2.61 -8.96
C GLN A 106 -13.57 3.25 -7.99
N MET A 107 -13.25 4.40 -7.40
CA MET A 107 -14.16 5.17 -6.54
C MET A 107 -15.25 5.93 -7.32
N PHE A 108 -15.17 5.96 -8.65
CA PHE A 108 -16.10 6.69 -9.51
C PHE A 108 -16.85 5.73 -10.42
N GLU A 109 -18.06 6.07 -10.84
CA GLU A 109 -18.75 5.34 -11.90
C GLU A 109 -18.06 5.59 -13.25
N LEU A 110 -18.03 4.57 -14.10
CA LEU A 110 -17.47 4.68 -15.45
C LEU A 110 -18.48 4.14 -16.46
N HIS A 111 -18.78 4.95 -17.47
CA HIS A 111 -19.52 4.52 -18.63
C HIS A 111 -18.54 4.07 -19.71
N ASP A 112 -18.64 2.81 -20.12
CA ASP A 112 -17.89 2.23 -21.23
C ASP A 112 -18.69 2.45 -22.53
N PRO A 113 -18.24 3.34 -23.43
CA PRO A 113 -18.92 3.60 -24.70
C PRO A 113 -18.77 2.43 -25.69
N VAL A 114 -17.75 1.57 -25.55
CA VAL A 114 -17.48 0.44 -26.45
C VAL A 114 -18.40 -0.72 -26.12
N MET A 115 -18.54 -1.06 -24.83
CA MET A 115 -19.45 -2.13 -24.39
C MET A 115 -20.87 -1.65 -24.06
N ASN A 116 -21.14 -0.34 -24.17
CA ASN A 116 -22.39 0.32 -23.79
C ASN A 116 -22.88 -0.12 -22.40
N ARG A 117 -21.95 -0.16 -21.44
CA ARG A 117 -22.18 -0.61 -20.06
C ARG A 117 -21.69 0.45 -19.09
N THR A 118 -22.48 0.75 -18.08
CA THR A 118 -22.01 1.56 -16.95
C THR A 118 -21.61 0.66 -15.80
N SER A 119 -20.34 0.70 -15.43
CA SER A 119 -19.87 0.10 -14.20
C SER A 119 -20.25 0.98 -13.02
N LYS A 120 -21.19 0.49 -12.22
CA LYS A 120 -21.74 1.18 -11.06
C LYS A 120 -20.92 0.90 -9.81
N LEU A 121 -21.02 1.80 -8.84
CA LEU A 121 -20.45 1.57 -7.52
C LEU A 121 -21.30 0.57 -6.73
N HIS A 122 -20.63 -0.26 -5.94
CA HIS A 122 -21.27 -1.25 -5.09
C HIS A 122 -21.13 -0.88 -3.61
N ASP A 123 -22.24 -0.50 -3.00
CA ASP A 123 -22.32 -0.13 -1.58
C ASP A 123 -22.48 -1.35 -0.64
N LYS A 124 -22.48 -2.55 -1.21
CA LYS A 124 -22.64 -3.81 -0.46
C LYS A 124 -21.33 -4.57 -0.43
N MET A 125 -21.02 -5.11 0.75
CA MET A 125 -19.89 -6.00 0.95
C MET A 125 -20.15 -7.30 0.17
N SER A 126 -19.16 -7.76 -0.58
CA SER A 126 -19.21 -9.01 -1.34
C SER A 126 -17.92 -9.80 -1.11
N SER A 127 -17.96 -11.11 -1.32
CA SER A 127 -16.78 -11.98 -1.22
C SER A 127 -15.72 -11.66 -2.28
N GLU A 128 -16.11 -10.99 -3.36
CA GLU A 128 -15.22 -10.62 -4.47
C GLU A 128 -14.48 -9.30 -4.21
N CYS A 129 -14.92 -8.51 -3.23
CA CYS A 129 -14.32 -7.22 -2.92
C CYS A 129 -14.32 -6.95 -1.41
N GLU A 130 -13.18 -7.25 -0.77
CA GLU A 130 -12.98 -7.12 0.68
C GLU A 130 -13.07 -5.67 1.19
N LEU A 131 -12.78 -4.70 0.31
CA LEU A 131 -12.84 -3.27 0.62
C LEU A 131 -14.18 -2.62 0.23
N CYS A 132 -15.11 -3.36 -0.37
CA CYS A 132 -16.36 -2.79 -0.87
C CYS A 132 -17.41 -2.65 0.23
N GLY A 133 -18.15 -1.55 0.19
CA GLY A 133 -19.28 -1.31 1.10
C GLY A 133 -19.66 0.16 1.16
N LYS A 134 -20.47 0.54 2.13
CA LYS A 134 -20.73 1.97 2.39
C LYS A 134 -19.43 2.66 2.82
N THR A 135 -19.24 3.92 2.43
CA THR A 135 -18.05 4.69 2.81
C THR A 135 -17.99 4.84 4.32
N CYS A 136 -17.16 4.05 5.00
CA CYS A 136 -17.03 4.12 6.46
C CYS A 136 -15.77 3.42 6.96
N SER A 137 -15.14 4.02 7.98
CA SER A 137 -14.13 3.38 8.80
C SER A 137 -14.82 2.76 10.02
N LEU A 138 -14.61 1.46 10.19
CA LEU A 138 -15.29 0.59 11.14
C LEU A 138 -14.28 -0.02 12.12
N SER A 139 -14.76 -0.38 13.29
CA SER A 139 -14.01 -1.21 14.23
C SER A 139 -13.80 -2.61 13.64
N GLY A 140 -12.54 -3.02 13.51
CA GLY A 140 -12.15 -4.42 13.28
C GLY A 140 -11.88 -5.15 14.61
N LYS A 141 -11.40 -6.39 14.53
CA LYS A 141 -11.14 -7.22 15.74
C LYS A 141 -9.94 -6.72 16.55
N LYS A 142 -8.94 -6.14 15.89
CA LYS A 142 -7.65 -5.68 16.42
C LYS A 142 -7.26 -4.31 15.90
N HIS A 143 -7.64 -3.97 14.67
CA HIS A 143 -7.30 -2.71 14.02
C HIS A 143 -8.50 -2.12 13.27
N ILE A 144 -8.40 -0.85 12.88
CA ILE A 144 -9.40 -0.19 12.05
C ILE A 144 -9.52 -0.91 10.70
N ARG A 145 -10.75 -1.10 10.23
CA ARG A 145 -11.03 -1.52 8.85
C ARG A 145 -11.84 -0.45 8.16
N PHE A 146 -11.85 -0.41 6.84
CA PHE A 146 -12.63 0.58 6.11
C PHE A 146 -13.26 -0.04 4.88
N THR A 147 -14.39 0.53 4.47
CA THR A 147 -15.12 0.14 3.28
C THR A 147 -15.42 1.36 2.43
N LEU A 148 -15.41 1.18 1.11
CA LEU A 148 -15.81 2.19 0.13
C LEU A 148 -16.72 1.60 -0.94
N PRO A 149 -17.58 2.44 -1.53
CA PRO A 149 -18.31 2.05 -2.71
C PRO A 149 -17.30 2.04 -3.85
N LEU A 150 -16.91 0.84 -4.27
CA LEU A 150 -15.98 0.62 -5.38
C LEU A 150 -16.73 -0.12 -6.48
N ARG A 151 -16.26 0.03 -7.72
CA ARG A 151 -16.76 -0.78 -8.83
C ARG A 151 -16.36 -2.25 -8.64
N GLN A 152 -17.27 -3.18 -8.97
CA GLN A 152 -17.06 -4.63 -8.82
C GLN A 152 -17.20 -5.33 -10.18
N GLY A 153 -16.48 -6.44 -10.35
CA GLY A 153 -16.53 -7.31 -11.53
C GLY A 153 -15.26 -7.23 -12.38
N PRO A 154 -15.09 -8.16 -13.34
CA PRO A 154 -13.96 -8.11 -14.27
C PRO A 154 -14.11 -6.88 -15.17
N GLU A 155 -13.44 -5.80 -14.79
CA GLU A 155 -13.34 -4.56 -15.57
C GLU A 155 -11.98 -4.52 -16.25
N TYR A 156 -11.99 -4.39 -17.58
CA TYR A 156 -10.75 -4.34 -18.37
C TYR A 156 -9.90 -3.11 -18.08
N TYR A 157 -10.52 -2.00 -17.64
CA TYR A 157 -9.84 -0.70 -17.55
C TYR A 157 -9.22 -0.41 -16.20
N THR A 158 -9.77 -0.93 -15.10
CA THR A 158 -9.30 -0.58 -13.75
C THR A 158 -8.97 -1.81 -12.92
N PRO A 159 -7.67 -2.07 -12.67
CA PRO A 159 -7.24 -3.22 -11.89
C PRO A 159 -7.68 -3.05 -10.44
N GLY A 160 -8.08 -4.16 -9.81
CA GLY A 160 -8.36 -4.22 -8.37
C GLY A 160 -7.11 -4.14 -7.51
N ILE A 161 -7.27 -4.47 -6.23
CA ILE A 161 -6.18 -4.49 -5.24
C ILE A 161 -4.99 -5.38 -5.64
N TYR A 162 -5.21 -6.38 -6.51
CA TYR A 162 -4.14 -7.21 -7.07
C TYR A 162 -3.05 -6.42 -7.80
N GLY A 163 -3.41 -5.30 -8.45
CA GLY A 163 -2.44 -4.41 -9.08
C GLY A 163 -1.43 -3.87 -8.07
N HIS A 164 -1.90 -3.47 -6.89
CA HIS A 164 -1.05 -3.06 -5.78
C HIS A 164 -0.11 -4.20 -5.32
N PHE A 165 -0.63 -5.42 -5.15
CA PHE A 165 0.20 -6.58 -4.76
C PHE A 165 1.32 -6.88 -5.77
N ILE A 166 1.03 -6.80 -7.08
CA ILE A 166 2.03 -7.05 -8.13
C ILE A 166 3.24 -6.15 -7.96
N PHE A 167 3.06 -4.84 -7.80
CA PHE A 167 4.18 -3.89 -7.70
C PHE A 167 4.92 -3.95 -6.36
N PHE A 168 4.28 -4.42 -5.30
CA PHE A 168 4.93 -4.63 -4.01
C PHE A 168 5.90 -5.81 -4.01
N PHE A 169 5.51 -6.91 -4.66
CA PHE A 169 6.19 -8.18 -4.45
C PHE A 169 6.87 -8.72 -5.70
N LEU A 170 6.23 -8.62 -6.86
CA LEU A 170 6.68 -9.33 -8.05
C LEU A 170 8.06 -8.87 -8.56
N PRO A 171 8.38 -7.56 -8.67
CA PRO A 171 9.66 -7.10 -9.20
C PRO A 171 10.88 -7.63 -8.44
N PHE A 172 10.81 -7.66 -7.11
CA PHE A 172 11.95 -8.05 -6.27
C PHE A 172 12.27 -9.54 -6.34
N LEU A 173 11.33 -10.38 -6.77
CA LEU A 173 11.57 -11.80 -6.99
C LEU A 173 12.48 -12.06 -8.19
N PHE A 174 12.54 -11.14 -9.15
CA PHE A 174 13.28 -11.31 -10.40
C PHE A 174 14.67 -10.67 -10.42
N PHE A 175 15.08 -9.97 -9.37
CA PHE A 175 16.40 -9.33 -9.34
C PHE A 175 17.51 -10.29 -8.87
N ASN A 176 17.78 -10.38 -7.58
CA ASN A 176 18.83 -11.26 -7.06
C ASN A 176 18.37 -12.01 -5.81
N ASN A 177 19.25 -12.84 -5.23
CA ASN A 177 18.89 -13.67 -4.07
C ASN A 177 18.55 -12.81 -2.84
N THR A 178 19.25 -11.69 -2.66
CA THR A 178 19.02 -10.77 -1.54
C THR A 178 17.65 -10.10 -1.64
N THR A 179 17.30 -9.56 -2.81
CA THR A 179 15.98 -8.95 -3.02
C THR A 179 14.86 -9.99 -2.90
N ARG A 180 15.10 -11.22 -3.37
CA ARG A 180 14.18 -12.35 -3.21
C ARG A 180 13.91 -12.65 -1.74
N LEU A 181 14.96 -12.77 -0.92
CA LEU A 181 14.82 -13.04 0.52
C LEU A 181 14.10 -11.91 1.25
N ILE A 182 14.49 -10.65 0.99
CA ILE A 182 13.80 -9.48 1.54
C ILE A 182 12.32 -9.52 1.17
N ASN A 183 12.01 -9.81 -0.09
CA ASN A 183 10.64 -9.82 -0.56
C ASN A 183 9.80 -10.96 0.01
N LEU A 184 10.37 -12.16 0.17
CA LEU A 184 9.68 -13.27 0.82
C LEU A 184 9.37 -12.94 2.29
N PHE A 185 10.29 -12.29 2.99
CA PHE A 185 10.04 -11.78 4.34
C PHE A 185 8.92 -10.74 4.36
N VAL A 186 8.94 -9.77 3.45
CA VAL A 186 7.91 -8.73 3.30
C VAL A 186 6.54 -9.37 3.04
N LEU A 187 6.46 -10.30 2.07
CA LEU A 187 5.23 -10.99 1.68
C LEU A 187 4.67 -11.83 2.83
N ALA A 188 5.50 -12.62 3.50
CA ALA A 188 5.07 -13.43 4.64
C ALA A 188 4.47 -12.56 5.74
N SER A 189 5.12 -11.42 6.04
CA SER A 189 4.64 -10.49 7.07
C SER A 189 3.32 -9.80 6.73
N ALA A 190 2.98 -9.65 5.44
CA ALA A 190 1.71 -9.06 5.01
C ALA A 190 0.51 -9.96 5.35
N PHE A 191 0.68 -11.28 5.33
CA PHE A 191 -0.40 -12.23 5.65
C PHE A 191 -0.46 -12.63 7.12
N LEU A 192 0.61 -12.40 7.89
CA LEU A 192 0.67 -12.76 9.32
C LEU A 192 -0.52 -12.23 10.15
N PRO A 193 -0.96 -10.96 10.01
CA PRO A 193 -2.12 -10.47 10.76
C PRO A 193 -3.39 -11.30 10.53
N GLY A 194 -3.66 -11.69 9.28
CA GLY A 194 -4.84 -12.49 8.93
C GLY A 194 -4.80 -13.88 9.53
N ILE A 195 -3.62 -14.49 9.59
CA ILE A 195 -3.42 -15.82 10.17
C ILE A 195 -3.53 -15.78 11.70
N ILE A 196 -2.85 -14.83 12.35
CA ILE A 196 -2.77 -14.74 13.82
C ILE A 196 -4.09 -14.27 14.42
N TYR A 197 -4.71 -13.25 13.83
CA TYR A 197 -5.88 -12.60 14.40
C TYR A 197 -7.20 -13.03 13.75
N GLN A 198 -7.15 -13.86 12.70
CA GLN A 198 -8.32 -14.35 11.96
C GLN A 198 -9.23 -13.19 11.52
N THR A 199 -8.63 -12.12 10.98
CA THR A 199 -9.29 -10.89 10.57
C THR A 199 -9.66 -10.93 9.08
N ASP A 200 -10.62 -10.13 8.67
CA ASP A 200 -10.94 -9.96 7.24
C ASP A 200 -9.83 -9.19 6.51
N GLY A 201 -9.80 -9.30 5.18
CA GLY A 201 -8.71 -8.75 4.38
C GLY A 201 -8.59 -7.22 4.43
N ALA A 202 -9.68 -6.49 4.68
CA ALA A 202 -9.61 -5.04 4.85
C ALA A 202 -8.82 -4.67 6.12
N GLU A 203 -9.06 -5.40 7.20
CA GLU A 203 -8.30 -5.24 8.45
C GLU A 203 -6.86 -5.77 8.33
N VAL A 204 -6.62 -6.83 7.55
CA VAL A 204 -5.25 -7.29 7.25
C VAL A 204 -4.45 -6.20 6.55
N ALA A 205 -5.03 -5.55 5.53
CA ALA A 205 -4.36 -4.50 4.78
C ALA A 205 -3.99 -3.30 5.66
N THR A 206 -4.92 -2.80 6.47
CA THR A 206 -4.66 -1.67 7.38
C THR A 206 -3.65 -2.02 8.48
N THR A 207 -3.72 -3.25 9.00
CA THR A 207 -2.76 -3.75 10.00
C THR A 207 -1.37 -3.87 9.39
N TRP A 208 -1.26 -4.38 8.16
CA TRP A 208 0.01 -4.52 7.44
C TRP A 208 0.70 -3.17 7.22
N CYS A 209 -0.05 -2.12 6.87
CA CYS A 209 0.51 -0.77 6.75
C CYS A 209 1.19 -0.29 8.06
N GLY A 210 0.69 -0.72 9.23
CA GLY A 210 1.29 -0.43 10.53
C GLY A 210 2.61 -1.16 10.75
N ILE A 211 2.61 -2.49 10.58
CA ILE A 211 3.82 -3.31 10.75
C ILE A 211 4.89 -3.01 9.69
N SER A 212 4.50 -2.50 8.52
CA SER A 212 5.40 -2.14 7.42
C SER A 212 6.49 -1.15 7.84
N ILE A 213 6.23 -0.23 8.79
CA ILE A 213 7.26 0.70 9.27
C ILE A 213 8.40 -0.07 9.95
N VAL A 214 8.08 -1.00 10.85
CA VAL A 214 9.09 -1.85 11.52
C VAL A 214 9.81 -2.71 10.50
N GLN A 215 9.06 -3.31 9.59
CA GLN A 215 9.58 -4.15 8.52
C GLN A 215 10.59 -3.41 7.64
N LEU A 216 10.28 -2.17 7.23
CA LEU A 216 11.19 -1.32 6.47
C LEU A 216 12.46 -0.98 7.26
N ILE A 217 12.35 -0.69 8.56
CA ILE A 217 13.51 -0.44 9.42
C ILE A 217 14.42 -1.68 9.47
N LEU A 218 13.84 -2.88 9.63
CA LEU A 218 14.59 -4.14 9.64
C LEU A 218 15.29 -4.39 8.29
N VAL A 219 14.62 -4.13 7.18
CA VAL A 219 15.21 -4.25 5.83
C VAL A 219 16.36 -3.26 5.64
N TYR A 220 16.20 -2.02 6.09
CA TYR A 220 17.26 -1.00 6.03
C TYR A 220 18.47 -1.41 6.86
N PHE A 221 18.22 -1.90 8.08
CA PHE A 221 19.27 -2.39 8.97
C PHE A 221 20.01 -3.58 8.34
N TYR A 222 19.28 -4.55 7.79
CA TYR A 222 19.85 -5.70 7.09
C TYR A 222 20.73 -5.28 5.90
N ILE A 223 20.24 -4.39 5.04
CA ILE A 223 21.01 -3.91 3.89
C ILE A 223 22.25 -3.14 4.37
N PHE A 224 22.10 -2.24 5.34
CA PHE A 224 23.21 -1.47 5.88
C PHE A 224 24.33 -2.35 6.45
N MET A 225 23.99 -3.44 7.13
CA MET A 225 24.97 -4.36 7.72
C MET A 225 25.70 -5.22 6.68
N ASN A 226 25.07 -5.53 5.54
CA ASN A 226 25.62 -6.46 4.54
C ASN A 226 26.22 -5.79 3.30
N TYR A 227 25.93 -4.51 3.06
CA TYR A 227 26.29 -3.79 1.82
C TYR A 227 26.96 -2.43 2.09
N LYS A 228 27.65 -2.30 3.23
CA LYS A 228 28.37 -1.08 3.60
C LYS A 228 29.62 -0.85 2.75
#